data_AF-A0AAX1IVW3-F1
#
_entry.id   AF-A0AAX1IVW3-F1
#
_cell.length_a   1.000
_cell.length_b   1.000
_cell.length_c   1.000
_cell.angle_alpha   90.00
_cell.angle_beta   90.00
_cell.angle_gamma   90.00
#
_symmetry.space_group_name_H-M   'P 1'
#
loop_
_entity.id
_entity.type
_entity.pdbx_description
1 polymer ?
#
loop_
_entity_poly.entity_id
_entity_poly.type
_entity_poly.pdbx_seq_one_letter_code
_entity_poly.pdbx_strand_id
1 'polypeptide(L)' 'MNYAEMYVEGALPKIESDIAQNGVCTLYSKMTLSEETTTAISNLLFEKGFSTEVLIEDDPDFIGTRLKIIITKV' A
#
# COMPACT_ATOMS: atom_id res chain seq x y z
N MET A 1 -17.25 -0.57 -5.33
CA MET A 1 -15.79 -0.59 -5.36
C MET A 1 -15.31 0.23 -4.18
N ASN A 2 -14.71 -0.43 -3.20
CA ASN A 2 -14.12 0.24 -2.04
C ASN A 2 -12.83 0.95 -2.49
N TYR A 3 -12.47 2.06 -1.83
CA TYR A 3 -11.25 2.81 -2.15
C TYR A 3 -9.99 1.92 -2.09
N ALA A 4 -9.91 1.01 -1.11
CA ALA A 4 -8.81 0.06 -0.99
C ALA A 4 -8.68 -0.85 -2.22
N GLU A 5 -9.80 -1.32 -2.79
CA GLU A 5 -9.80 -2.14 -4.01
C GLU A 5 -9.28 -1.35 -5.20
N MET A 6 -9.82 -0.14 -5.43
CA MET A 6 -9.35 0.74 -6.51
C MET A 6 -7.86 1.04 -6.39
N TYR A 7 -7.39 1.30 -5.17
CA TYR A 7 -6.01 1.64 -4.90
C TYR A 7 -5.07 0.45 -5.15
N VAL A 8 -5.40 -0.74 -4.62
CA VAL A 8 -4.59 -1.95 -4.81
C VAL A 8 -4.59 -2.37 -6.27
N GLU A 9 -5.73 -2.37 -6.95
CA GLU A 9 -5.79 -2.75 -8.38
C GLU A 9 -5.02 -1.79 -9.27
N GLY A 10 -5.14 -0.47 -9.04
CA GLY A 10 -4.39 0.52 -9.79
C GLY A 10 -2.88 0.46 -9.52
N ALA A 11 -2.47 0.07 -8.31
CA ALA A 11 -1.07 -0.05 -7.92
C ALA A 11 -0.48 -1.45 -8.15
N LEU A 12 -1.30 -2.45 -8.48
CA LEU A 12 -0.90 -3.87 -8.52
C LEU A 12 0.35 -4.12 -9.38
N PRO A 13 0.46 -3.59 -10.62
CA PRO A 13 1.65 -3.83 -11.44
C PRO A 13 2.93 -3.28 -10.81
N LYS A 14 2.83 -2.15 -10.09
CA LYS A 14 3.96 -1.57 -9.35
C LYS A 14 4.31 -2.41 -8.13
N ILE A 15 3.30 -2.85 -7.37
CA ILE A 15 3.50 -3.70 -6.19
C ILE A 15 4.21 -4.98 -6.61
N GLU A 16 3.74 -5.65 -7.66
CA GLU A 16 4.37 -6.86 -8.22
C GLU A 16 5.83 -6.64 -8.60
N SER A 17 6.11 -5.60 -9.39
CA SER A 17 7.47 -5.29 -9.83
C SER A 17 8.40 -4.96 -8.67
N ASP A 18 7.98 -4.07 -7.77
CA ASP A 18 8.81 -3.60 -6.65
C ASP A 18 9.06 -4.73 -5.65
N ILE A 19 8.05 -5.55 -5.34
CA ILE A 19 8.19 -6.69 -4.43
C ILE A 19 9.11 -7.76 -5.04
N ALA A 20 9.01 -8.02 -6.34
CA ALA A 20 9.89 -8.97 -7.02
C ALA A 20 11.35 -8.49 -7.07
N GLN A 21 11.59 -7.18 -7.22
CA GLN A 21 12.92 -6.61 -7.35
C GLN A 21 13.59 -6.30 -6.01
N ASN A 22 12.85 -5.70 -5.08
CA ASN A 22 13.39 -5.08 -3.87
C ASN A 22 12.83 -5.70 -2.58
N GLY A 23 11.81 -6.56 -2.66
CA GLY A 23 11.10 -7.08 -1.48
C GLY A 23 10.27 -6.03 -0.73
N VAL A 24 10.22 -4.79 -1.21
CA VAL A 24 9.47 -3.68 -0.62
C VAL A 24 8.90 -2.79 -1.72
N CYS A 25 7.64 -2.39 -1.56
CA CYS A 25 6.98 -1.39 -2.39
C CYS A 25 6.55 -0.21 -1.53
N THR A 26 6.82 1.00 -2.00
CA THR A 26 6.33 2.23 -1.36
C THR A 26 5.32 2.90 -2.28
N LEU A 27 4.13 3.16 -1.74
CA LEU A 27 3.08 3.91 -2.38
C LEU A 27 2.76 5.17 -1.57
N TYR A 28 2.15 6.16 -2.21
CA TYR A 28 1.78 7.42 -1.56
C TYR A 28 0.30 7.69 -1.76
N SER A 29 -0.37 8.19 -0.72
CA SER A 29 -1.76 8.62 -0.79
C SER A 29 -1.93 10.01 -0.20
N LYS A 30 -2.68 10.87 -0.91
CA LYS A 30 -3.11 12.18 -0.40
C LYS A 30 -4.42 12.12 0.39
N MET A 31 -5.03 10.93 0.48
CA MET A 31 -6.25 10.73 1.26
C MET A 31 -5.91 10.26 2.66
N THR A 32 -6.74 10.64 3.62
CA THR A 32 -6.68 10.11 4.98
C THR A 32 -7.00 8.62 4.93
N LEU A 33 -6.02 7.78 5.24
CA LEU A 33 -6.20 6.33 5.38
C LEU A 33 -6.54 6.04 6.83
N SER A 34 -7.65 5.35 7.07
CA SER A 34 -7.97 4.80 8.39
C SER A 34 -7.24 3.47 8.59
N GLU A 35 -7.12 3.00 9.85
CA GLU A 35 -6.64 1.64 10.16
C GLU A 35 -7.43 0.56 9.40
N GLU A 36 -8.74 0.78 9.20
CA GLU A 36 -9.60 -0.10 8.39
C GLU A 36 -9.12 -0.19 6.95
N THR A 37 -8.60 0.91 6.38
CA THR A 37 -8.08 0.93 5.01
C THR A 37 -6.77 0.16 4.90
N THR A 38 -5.88 0.25 5.90
CA THR A 38 -4.65 -0.57 5.97
C THR A 38 -4.98 -2.05 5.99
N THR A 39 -5.93 -2.43 6.84
CA THR A 39 -6.38 -3.82 6.98
C THR A 39 -6.99 -4.33 5.67
N ALA A 40 -7.81 -3.50 5.02
CA ALA A 40 -8.38 -3.82 3.71
C ALA A 40 -7.30 -4.02 2.62
N ILE A 41 -6.29 -3.13 2.56
CA ILE A 41 -5.17 -3.28 1.61
C ILE A 41 -4.39 -4.58 1.89
N SER A 42 -4.08 -4.87 3.15
CA SER A 42 -3.36 -6.09 3.53
C SER A 42 -4.13 -7.35 3.15
N ASN A 43 -5.45 -7.38 3.40
CA ASN A 43 -6.30 -8.51 3.03
C ASN A 43 -6.39 -8.69 1.51
N LEU A 44 -6.53 -7.60 0.75
CA LEU A 44 -6.58 -7.65 -0.72
C LEU A 44 -5.26 -8.16 -1.32
N LEU A 45 -4.12 -7.77 -0.76
CA LEU A 45 -2.82 -8.29 -1.18
C LEU A 45 -2.69 -9.78 -0.86
N PHE A 46 -3.15 -10.20 0.31
CA PHE A 46 -3.18 -11.62 0.68
C PHE A 46 -4.07 -12.45 -0.26
N GLU A 47 -5.27 -11.98 -0.58
CA GLU A 47 -6.18 -12.62 -1.54
C GLU A 47 -5.57 -12.75 -2.95
N LYS A 48 -4.70 -11.81 -3.33
CA LYS A 48 -3.95 -11.85 -4.60
C LYS A 48 -2.69 -12.71 -4.53
N GLY A 49 -2.41 -13.36 -3.40
CA GLY A 49 -1.29 -14.28 -3.22
C GLY A 49 0.02 -13.63 -2.76
N PHE A 50 -0.01 -12.36 -2.32
CA PHE A 50 1.15 -11.71 -1.73
C PHE A 50 1.22 -12.01 -0.23
N SER A 51 2.35 -12.53 0.23
CA SER A 51 2.68 -12.55 1.66
C SER A 51 3.42 -11.26 1.99
N THR A 52 2.68 -10.28 2.49
CA THR A 52 3.21 -8.93 2.75
C THR A 52 2.69 -8.34 4.05
N GLU A 53 3.52 -7.54 4.70
CA GLU A 53 3.16 -6.64 5.79
C GLU A 53 2.93 -5.23 5.23
N VAL A 54 1.92 -4.52 5.74
CA VAL A 54 1.55 -3.17 5.29
C VAL A 54 1.66 -2.19 6.46
N LEU A 55 2.51 -1.18 6.30
CA LEU A 55 2.70 -0.10 7.27
C LEU A 55 2.28 1.24 6.63
N ILE A 56 1.69 2.13 7.43
CA ILE A 56 1.34 3.49 6.99
C ILE A 56 2.03 4.48 7.90
N GLU A 57 2.70 5.46 7.30
CA GLU A 57 3.43 6.52 7.99
C GLU A 57 3.09 7.87 7.37
N ASP A 58 3.21 8.96 8.13
CA ASP A 58 3.21 10.30 7.55
C ASP A 58 4.47 10.51 6.70
N ASP A 59 4.32 11.24 5.59
CA ASP A 59 5.44 11.60 4.73
C ASP A 59 6.03 12.96 5.15
N PRO A 60 7.19 12.99 5.85
CA PRO A 60 7.77 14.22 6.36
C PRO A 60 8.33 15.14 5.25
N ASP A 61 8.56 14.59 4.05
CA ASP A 61 9.18 15.31 2.94
C ASP A 61 8.15 16.01 2.04
N PHE A 62 6.85 15.86 2.31
CA PHE A 62 5.78 16.47 1.53
C PHE A 62 5.20 17.72 2.18
N ILE A 63 5.22 18.86 1.47
CA ILE A 63 4.56 20.09 1.92
C ILE A 63 3.03 19.89 1.80
N GLY A 64 2.39 19.53 2.91
CA GLY A 64 0.97 19.20 3.03
C GLY A 64 0.76 17.93 3.86
N THR A 65 -0.39 17.27 3.71
CA THR A 65 -0.63 15.94 4.31
C THR A 65 -0.57 14.87 3.22
N ARG A 66 0.35 13.92 3.35
CA ARG A 66 0.48 12.75 2.50
C ARG A 66 0.91 11.57 3.36
N LEU A 67 0.30 10.42 3.11
CA LEU A 67 0.64 9.17 3.76
C LEU A 67 1.52 8.34 2.84
N LYS A 68 2.49 7.66 3.44
CA LYS A 68 3.36 6.68 2.82
C LYS A 68 2.88 5.29 3.24
N ILE A 69 2.54 4.46 2.26
CA ILE A 69 2.15 3.07 2.45
C ILE A 69 3.35 2.20 2.07
N ILE A 70 3.89 1.47 3.03
CA ILE A 70 5.04 0.61 2.86
C ILE A 70 4.53 -0.84 2.89
N ILE A 71 4.73 -1.55 1.78
CA ILE A 71 4.33 -2.95 1.60
C ILE A 71 5.63 -3.75 1.55
N THR A 72 5.86 -4.60 2.54
CA THR A 72 7.10 -5.40 2.66
C THR A 72 6.78 -6.86 2.51
N LYS A 73 7.53 -7.58 1.67
CA LYS A 73 7.41 -9.03 1.52
C LYS A 73 7.89 -9.74 2.79
N VAL A 74 7.14 -10.75 3.22
CA VAL A 74 7.47 -11.64 4.35
C VAL A 74 8.04 -12.96 3.84
#